data_AF-A0A1B2ETY5-F1
#
_entry.id   AF-A0A1B2ETY5-F1
#
_cell.length_a   1.000
_cell.length_b   1.000
_cell.length_c   1.000
_cell.angle_alpha   90.00
_cell.angle_beta   90.00
_cell.angle_gamma   90.00
#
_symmetry.space_group_name_H-M   'P 1'
#
loop_
_entity.id
_entity.type
_entity.pdbx_description
1 polymer ?
#
loop_
_entity_poly.entity_id
_entity_poly.type
_entity_poly.pdbx_seq_one_letter_code
_entity_poly.pdbx_strand_id
1 'polypeptide(L)'
;MHVKRLFTEHPESVGESYFEHMGVALSFAGPLLTAGLAALVHAVLPFLCVTTASGTVKQLHARMVNRRQQSSVGSAPDALLAWDPGI
;
A
#
# COMPACT_ATOMS: atom_id res chain seq x y z
N MET A 1 -0.98 -14.39 -24.31
CA MET A 1 -0.48 -14.11 -22.94
C MET A 1 -1.28 -12.94 -22.37
N HIS A 2 -2.21 -13.21 -21.45
CA HIS A 2 -3.27 -12.28 -21.03
C HIS A 2 -2.86 -11.45 -19.80
N VAL A 3 -1.79 -10.65 -19.92
CA VAL A 3 -1.47 -9.62 -18.91
C VAL A 3 -2.63 -8.64 -18.72
N LYS A 4 -3.47 -8.43 -19.74
CA LYS A 4 -4.67 -7.59 -19.66
C LYS A 4 -5.69 -8.08 -18.63
N ARG A 5 -5.86 -9.40 -18.44
CA ARG A 5 -6.87 -9.96 -17.52
C ARG A 5 -6.57 -9.66 -16.05
N LEU A 6 -5.30 -9.66 -15.65
CA LEU A 6 -4.87 -9.31 -14.29
C LEU A 6 -5.15 -7.84 -13.94
N PHE A 7 -5.28 -6.97 -14.93
CA PHE A 7 -5.59 -5.55 -14.74
C PHE A 7 -7.05 -5.17 -15.02
N THR A 8 -7.87 -6.08 -15.57
CA THR A 8 -9.28 -5.78 -15.93
C THR A 8 -10.34 -6.67 -15.26
N GLU A 9 -10.01 -7.81 -14.63
CA GLU A 9 -11.02 -8.62 -13.91
C GLU A 9 -11.27 -8.18 -12.46
N HIS A 10 -10.39 -7.38 -11.86
CA HIS A 10 -10.63 -6.79 -10.53
C HIS A 10 -11.43 -5.46 -10.50
N PRO A 11 -11.35 -4.54 -11.48
CA PRO A 11 -12.05 -3.26 -11.42
C PRO A 11 -13.58 -3.34 -11.61
N GLU A 12 -14.14 -4.42 -12.19
CA GLU A 12 -15.60 -4.55 -12.32
C GLU A 12 -16.30 -5.01 -11.02
N SER A 13 -15.58 -5.49 -10.00
CA SER A 13 -16.19 -6.01 -8.77
C SER A 13 -16.29 -5.00 -7.61
N VAL A 14 -15.86 -3.74 -7.79
CA VAL A 14 -15.77 -2.77 -6.68
C VAL A 14 -16.28 -1.35 -6.97
N GLY A 15 -16.63 -0.99 -8.22
CA GLY A 15 -17.33 0.27 -8.50
C GLY A 15 -16.55 1.57 -8.22
N GLU A 16 -15.24 1.50 -7.96
CA GLU A 16 -14.33 2.65 -7.85
C GLU A 16 -13.57 2.87 -9.16
N SER A 17 -13.26 4.13 -9.50
CA SER A 17 -12.47 4.40 -10.69
C SER A 17 -11.04 3.85 -10.51
N TYR A 18 -10.56 3.09 -11.49
CA TYR A 18 -9.17 2.58 -11.51
C TYR A 18 -8.13 3.68 -11.23
N PHE A 19 -8.43 4.91 -11.65
CA PHE A 19 -7.60 6.09 -11.43
C PHE A 19 -7.52 6.51 -9.96
N GLU A 20 -8.58 6.30 -9.17
CA GLU A 20 -8.61 6.61 -7.74
C GLU A 20 -7.75 5.61 -6.96
N HIS A 21 -7.89 4.32 -7.25
CA HIS A 21 -7.04 3.27 -6.67
C HIS A 21 -5.57 3.42 -7.09
N MET A 22 -5.32 3.74 -8.36
CA MET A 22 -3.98 4.02 -8.89
C MET A 22 -3.36 5.26 -8.24
N GLY A 23 -4.12 6.33 -8.04
CA GLY A 23 -3.65 7.55 -7.37
C GLY A 23 -3.26 7.28 -5.91
N VAL A 24 -4.07 6.48 -5.21
CA VAL A 24 -3.73 6.01 -3.85
C VAL A 24 -2.46 5.18 -3.88
N ALA A 25 -2.36 4.15 -4.73
CA ALA A 25 -1.18 3.30 -4.81
C ALA A 25 0.10 4.11 -5.13
N LEU A 26 0.03 5.05 -6.08
CA LEU A 26 1.14 5.93 -6.43
C LEU A 26 1.56 6.86 -5.27
N SER A 27 0.61 7.31 -4.45
CA SER A 27 0.91 8.15 -3.28
C SER A 27 1.74 7.43 -2.20
N PHE A 28 1.67 6.10 -2.14
CA PHE A 28 2.53 5.26 -1.29
C PHE A 28 3.84 4.89 -1.99
N ALA A 29 3.81 4.67 -3.30
CA ALA A 29 4.97 4.26 -4.09
C ALA A 29 6.09 5.31 -4.08
N GLY A 30 5.76 6.60 -4.25
CA GLY A 30 6.75 7.68 -4.29
C GLY A 30 7.65 7.73 -3.03
N PRO A 31 7.07 7.86 -1.81
CA PRO A 31 7.85 7.86 -0.58
C PRO A 31 8.61 6.54 -0.33
N LEU A 32 8.05 5.38 -0.73
CA LEU A 32 8.75 4.09 -0.62
C LEU A 32 10.02 4.06 -1.48
N LEU A 33 9.94 4.53 -2.72
CA LEU A 33 11.10 4.63 -3.62
C LEU A 33 12.15 5.58 -3.05
N THR A 34 11.76 6.72 -2.51
CA THR A 34 12.67 7.66 -1.86
C THR A 34 13.36 7.03 -0.64
N ALA A 35 12.61 6.30 0.20
CA ALA A 35 13.16 5.60 1.36
C ALA A 35 14.16 4.51 0.94
N GLY A 36 13.83 3.75 -0.10
CA GLY A 36 14.71 2.72 -0.66
C GLY A 36 15.99 3.31 -1.25
N LEU A 37 15.88 4.39 -2.03
CA LEU A 37 17.06 5.07 -2.59
C LEU A 37 17.92 5.67 -1.48
N ALA A 38 17.31 6.29 -0.46
CA ALA A 38 18.03 6.81 0.71
C ALA A 38 18.77 5.70 1.46
N ALA A 39 18.17 4.52 1.62
CA ALA A 39 18.82 3.36 2.23
C ALA A 39 19.98 2.81 1.38
N LEU A 40 19.83 2.78 0.05
CA LEU A 40 20.90 2.38 -0.87
C LEU A 40 22.09 3.34 -0.80
N VAL A 41 21.83 4.64 -0.82
CA VAL A 41 22.88 5.66 -0.67
C VAL A 41 23.56 5.53 0.70
N HIS A 42 22.79 5.31 1.77
CA HIS A 42 23.34 5.09 3.11
C HIS A 42 24.19 3.82 3.20
N ALA A 43 23.80 2.75 2.52
CA ALA A 43 24.59 1.50 2.49
C ALA A 43 25.97 1.70 1.83
N VAL A 44 26.08 2.61 0.86
CA VAL A 44 27.35 2.98 0.22
C VAL A 44 28.10 4.05 1.01
N LEU A 45 27.37 5.04 1.55
CA LEU A 45 27.88 6.19 2.28
C LEU A 45 27.15 6.29 3.64
N PRO A 46 27.67 5.63 4.70
CA PRO A 46 26.96 5.48 5.98
C PRO A 46 26.75 6.79 6.76
N PHE A 47 27.31 7.90 6.29
CA PHE A 47 27.10 9.24 6.85
C PHE A 47 25.99 10.04 6.15
N LEU A 48 25.51 9.60 4.98
CA LEU A 48 24.41 10.23 4.25
C LEU A 48 23.07 9.55 4.58
N CYS A 49 21.97 10.30 4.57
CA CYS A 49 20.60 9.77 4.71
C CYS A 49 20.30 8.97 6.00
N VAL A 50 21.06 9.18 7.09
CA VAL A 50 20.97 8.45 8.37
C VAL A 50 19.53 8.33 8.91
N THR A 51 18.75 9.40 8.81
CA THR A 51 17.36 9.45 9.32
C THR A 51 16.31 9.44 8.23
N THR A 52 16.70 9.63 6.97
CA THR A 52 15.78 9.83 5.84
C THR A 52 14.97 8.56 5.57
N ALA A 53 15.63 7.40 5.45
CA ALA A 53 14.94 6.14 5.16
C ALA A 53 13.96 5.76 6.28
N SER A 54 14.44 5.77 7.53
CA SER A 54 13.64 5.44 8.71
C SER A 54 12.48 6.43 8.94
N GLY A 55 12.69 7.73 8.69
CA GLY A 55 11.67 8.76 8.82
C GLY A 55 10.53 8.58 7.80
N THR A 56 10.88 8.31 6.54
CA THR A 56 9.89 8.07 5.49
C THR A 56 9.09 6.78 5.73
N VAL A 57 9.72 5.70 6.19
CA VAL A 57 9.01 4.46 6.56
C VAL A 57 8.06 4.70 7.73
N LYS A 58 8.46 5.43 8.78
CA LYS A 58 7.58 5.80 9.90
C LYS A 58 6.37 6.61 9.44
N GLN A 59 6.57 7.56 8.52
CA GLN A 59 5.49 8.37 7.94
C GLN A 59 4.51 7.51 7.15
N LEU A 60 5.01 6.60 6.31
CA LEU A 60 4.18 5.64 5.55
C LEU A 60 3.39 4.72 6.49
N HIS A 61 4.04 4.21 7.53
CA HIS A 61 3.41 3.37 8.54
C HIS A 61 2.28 4.11 9.27
N ALA A 62 2.53 5.37 9.69
CA ALA A 62 1.49 6.20 10.31
C ALA A 62 0.30 6.43 9.36
N ARG A 63 0.55 6.68 8.07
CA ARG A 63 -0.52 6.79 7.05
C ARG A 63 -1.33 5.51 6.91
N MET A 64 -0.69 4.35 6.94
CA MET A 64 -1.36 3.04 6.86
C MET A 64 -2.26 2.79 8.07
N VAL A 65 -1.75 3.05 9.27
CA VAL A 65 -2.52 2.90 10.53
C VAL A 65 -3.71 3.87 10.57
N ASN A 66 -3.51 5.13 10.20
CA ASN A 66 -4.58 6.12 10.21
C ASN A 66 -5.69 5.80 9.22
N ARG A 67 -5.35 5.29 8.01
CA ARG A 67 -6.35 4.80 7.05
C ARG A 67 -7.16 3.62 7.60
N ARG A 68 -6.52 2.68 8.30
CA ARG A 68 -7.21 1.52 8.90
C ARG A 68 -8.27 1.94 9.93
N GLN A 69 -8.01 2.99 10.70
CA GLN A 69 -8.97 3.51 11.68
C GLN A 69 -10.20 4.19 11.03
N GLN A 70 -10.04 4.78 9.84
CA GLN A 70 -11.16 5.33 9.08
C GLN A 70 -12.10 4.22 8.55
N SER A 71 -11.53 3.07 8.15
CA SER A 71 -12.29 1.92 7.63
C SER A 71 -13.09 1.17 8.70
N SER A 72 -12.85 1.41 9.99
CA SER A 72 -13.59 0.77 11.09
C SER A 72 -14.87 1.49 11.52
N VAL A 73 -15.29 2.57 10.84
CA VAL A 73 -16.50 3.36 11.17
C VAL A 73 -17.70 3.01 10.26
N GLY A 74 -17.58 2.03 9.35
CA GLY A 74 -18.68 1.52 8.54
C GLY A 74 -18.79 0.01 8.59
N SER A 75 -19.86 -0.50 9.21
CA SER A 75 -20.19 -1.92 9.30
C SER A 75 -20.23 -2.64 7.95
N ALA A 76 -19.56 -3.79 7.85
CA ALA A 76 -20.02 -4.96 7.12
C ALA A 76 -19.68 -6.21 7.93
N PRO A 77 -20.66 -7.04 8.34
CA PRO A 77 -20.41 -8.26 9.09
C PRO A 77 -19.74 -9.32 8.20
N ASP A 78 -18.63 -9.87 8.71
CA ASP A 78 -18.18 -11.25 8.54
C ASP A 78 -18.16 -11.90 7.13
N ALA A 79 -17.68 -11.17 6.13
CA ALA A 79 -17.24 -11.80 4.87
C ALA A 79 -15.91 -12.60 5.05
N LEU A 80 -15.18 -12.37 6.15
CA LEU A 80 -13.95 -13.09 6.50
C LEU A 80 -14.19 -14.46 7.19
N LEU A 81 -15.41 -14.75 7.67
CA LEU A 81 -15.80 -16.05 8.23
C LEU A 81 -16.41 -17.00 7.18
N ALA A 82 -16.61 -16.54 5.94
CA ALA A 82 -17.16 -17.35 4.85
C ALA A 82 -16.12 -18.29 4.19
N TRP A 83 -14.83 -18.16 4.55
CA TRP A 83 -13.78 -19.11 4.16
C TRP A 83 -13.49 -20.08 5.31
N ASP A 84 -14.39 -21.04 5.51
CA ASP A 84 -14.13 -22.28 6.26
C ASP A 84 -14.03 -23.44 5.26
N PRO A 85 -12.82 -23.81 4.80
CA PRO A 85 -12.64 -25.05 4.07
C PRO A 85 -12.59 -26.17 5.12
N GLY A 86 -13.78 -26.61 5.56
CA GLY A 86 -13.95 -27.84 6.31
C GLY A 86 -13.67 -29.05 5.43
N ILE A 87 -12.39 -29.41 5.28
CA ILE A 87 -11.84 -30.75 4.96
C ILE A 87 -10.32 -30.74 5.12
#